data_AF-A0A544SV91-F1
#
_entry.id   AF-A0A544SV91-F1
#
_cell.length_a   1.000
_cell.length_b   1.000
_cell.length_c   1.000
_cell.angle_alpha   90.00
_cell.angle_beta   90.00
_cell.angle_gamma   90.00
#
_symmetry.space_group_name_H-M   'P 1'
#
loop_
_entity.id
_entity.type
_entity.pdbx_description
1 polymer ?
#
loop_
_entity_poly.entity_id
_entity_poly.type
_entity_poly.pdbx_seq_one_letter_code
_entity_poly.pdbx_strand_id
1 'polypeptide(L)' 'MKNNTKLALGVSLFALIGIPLIFLFVSLITENWKFLIFSIFPAFLAGFTGLMATLKQMKKERIYN' A
#
# COMPACT_ATOMS: atom_id res chain seq x y z
N MET A 1 -21.82 -2.23 -3.43
CA MET A 1 -20.84 -2.04 -2.34
C MET A 1 -20.72 -0.56 -2.07
N LYS A 2 -20.92 -0.08 -0.83
CA LYS A 2 -20.68 1.32 -0.50
C LYS A 2 -19.16 1.55 -0.56
N ASN A 3 -18.69 2.33 -1.53
CA ASN A 3 -17.27 2.61 -1.68
C ASN A 3 -16.78 3.40 -0.46
N ASN A 4 -16.10 2.72 0.47
CA ASN A 4 -15.38 3.38 1.55
C ASN A 4 -13.97 3.72 1.06
N THR A 5 -13.88 4.77 0.24
CA THR A 5 -12.61 5.29 -0.29
C THR A 5 -11.58 5.59 0.81
N LYS A 6 -12.02 5.99 2.01
CA LYS A 6 -11.15 6.13 3.20
C LYS A 6 -10.49 4.82 3.63
N LEU A 7 -11.22 3.69 3.63
CA LEU A 7 -10.66 2.38 3.98
C LEU A 7 -9.69 1.91 2.89
N ALA A 8 -10.06 2.09 1.61
CA ALA A 8 -9.21 1.74 0.48
C ALA A 8 -7.87 2.52 0.49
N LEU A 9 -7.90 3.80 0.86
CA LEU A 9 -6.70 4.60 1.09
C LEU A 9 -5.85 4.01 2.21
N GLY A 10 -6.47 3.72 3.37
CA GLY A 10 -5.77 3.16 4.52
C GLY A 10 -5.06 1.84 4.19
N VAL A 11 -5.74 0.93 3.48
CA VAL A 11 -5.17 -0.34 3.03
C VAL A 11 -4.04 -0.13 2.03
N SER A 12 -4.19 0.80 1.09
CA SER A 12 -3.15 1.09 0.09
C SER A 12 -1.89 1.66 0.73
N LEU A 13 -2.04 2.58 1.69
CA LEU A 13 -0.92 3.12 2.48
C LEU A 13 -0.28 2.05 3.37
N PHE A 14 -1.08 1.19 3.99
CA PHE A 14 -0.57 0.05 4.77
C PHE A 14 0.22 -0.93 3.88
N ALA A 15 -0.24 -1.21 2.67
CA ALA A 15 0.51 -2.04 1.73
C ALA A 15 1.82 -1.37 1.30
N LEU A 16 1.82 -0.05 1.09
CA LEU A 16 2.99 0.69 0.64
C LEU A 16 4.07 0.84 1.74
N ILE A 17 3.68 0.98 3.00
CA ILE A 17 4.59 1.31 4.11
C ILE A 17 4.64 0.19 5.14
N GLY A 18 3.50 -0.35 5.54
CA GLY A 18 3.39 -1.41 6.54
C GLY A 18 4.06 -2.71 6.10
N ILE A 19 3.88 -3.15 4.85
CA ILE A 19 4.55 -4.36 4.35
C ILE A 19 6.08 -4.21 4.36
N PRO A 20 6.68 -3.14 3.79
CA PRO A 20 8.13 -2.94 3.89
C PRO A 20 8.64 -2.84 5.33
N LEU A 21 7.87 -2.23 6.25
CA LEU A 21 8.21 -2.18 7.67
C LEU A 21 8.26 -3.58 8.31
N ILE A 22 7.30 -4.45 8.00
CA ILE A 22 7.33 -5.84 8.50
C ILE A 22 8.57 -6.57 7.98
N PHE A 23 8.85 -6.45 6.67
CA PHE A 23 10.02 -7.07 6.06
C PHE A 23 11.35 -6.45 6.51
N LEU A 24 11.35 -5.20 6.95
CA LEU A 24 12.50 -4.56 7.60
C LEU A 24 12.81 -5.27 8.91
N PHE A 25 11.82 -5.46 9.79
CA PHE A 25 12.02 -6.19 11.05
C PHE A 25 12.49 -7.63 10.80
N VAL A 26 11.90 -8.32 9.83
CA VAL A 26 12.35 -9.67 9.44
C VAL A 26 13.80 -9.66 8.95
N SER A 27 14.18 -8.67 8.13
CA SER A 27 15.56 -8.55 7.63
C SER A 27 16.56 -8.26 8.74
N LEU A 28 16.17 -7.47 9.75
CA LEU A 28 17.00 -7.20 10.92
C LEU A 28 17.21 -8.46 11.78
N ILE A 29 16.15 -9.25 12.02
CA ILE A 29 16.22 -10.47 12.83
C ILE A 29 17.01 -11.59 12.12
N THR A 30 16.87 -11.68 10.79
CA THR A 30 17.51 -12.73 9.98
C THR A 30 18.87 -12.33 9.42
N GLU A 31 19.30 -11.08 9.64
CA GLU A 31 20.45 -10.43 9.01
C GLU A 31 20.44 -10.50 7.46
N ASN A 32 19.29 -10.82 6.87
CA ASN A 32 19.14 -11.05 5.44
C ASN A 32 18.30 -9.96 4.80
N TRP A 33 18.98 -8.96 4.26
CA TRP A 33 18.39 -7.82 3.55
C TRP A 33 17.65 -8.18 2.26
N LYS A 34 17.80 -9.41 1.73
CA LYS A 34 17.06 -9.85 0.54
C LYS A 34 15.55 -9.85 0.78
N PHE A 35 15.10 -10.11 2.01
CA PHE A 35 13.69 -10.05 2.37
C PHE A 35 13.12 -8.65 2.14
N LEU A 36 13.79 -7.61 2.62
CA LEU A 36 13.40 -6.22 2.37
C LEU A 36 13.42 -5.90 0.87
N ILE A 37 14.54 -6.15 0.19
CA ILE A 37 14.71 -5.80 -1.23
C ILE A 37 13.65 -6.47 -2.12
N PHE A 38 13.38 -7.76 -1.89
CA PHE A 38 12.40 -8.50 -2.68
C PHE A 38 10.96 -8.09 -2.38
N SER A 39 10.68 -7.61 -1.15
CA SER A 39 9.35 -7.14 -0.75
C SER A 39 9.00 -5.77 -1.32
N ILE A 40 9.99 -4.91 -1.59
CA ILE A 40 9.77 -3.53 -2.05
C ILE A 40 8.98 -3.50 -3.36
N PHE A 41 9.35 -4.31 -4.35
CA PHE A 41 8.66 -4.34 -5.64
C PHE A 41 7.16 -4.69 -5.52
N PRO A 42 6.78 -5.84 -4.94
CA PRO A 42 5.38 -6.21 -4.81
C PRO A 42 4.60 -5.27 -3.89
N ALA A 43 5.19 -4.81 -2.78
CA ALA A 43 4.55 -3.85 -1.88
C ALA A 43 4.30 -2.50 -2.55
N PHE A 44 5.29 -2.00 -3.30
CA PHE A 44 5.16 -0.78 -4.08
C PHE A 44 4.08 -0.93 -5.15
N LEU A 45 4.10 -2.00 -5.94
CA LEU A 45 3.10 -2.23 -6.98
C LEU A 45 1.69 -2.31 -6.39
N ALA A 46 1.48 -3.10 -5.34
CA ALA A 46 0.18 -3.25 -4.70
C ALA A 46 -0.31 -1.94 -4.04
N GLY A 47 0.55 -1.31 -3.23
CA GLY A 47 0.21 -0.06 -2.53
C GLY A 47 -0.01 1.10 -3.49
N PHE A 48 0.85 1.29 -4.48
CA PHE A 48 0.77 2.39 -5.44
C PHE A 48 -0.43 2.26 -6.37
N THR A 49 -0.69 1.06 -6.90
CA THR A 49 -1.86 0.83 -7.76
C THR A 49 -3.16 1.03 -6.98
N GLY A 50 -3.26 0.50 -5.76
CA GLY A 50 -4.39 0.72 -4.86
C GLY A 50 -4.60 2.20 -4.53
N LEU A 51 -3.51 2.91 -4.25
CA LEU A 51 -3.55 4.36 -3.97
C LEU A 51 -4.06 5.13 -5.18
N MET A 52 -3.53 4.85 -6.38
CA MET A 52 -3.92 5.54 -7.61
C MET A 52 -5.39 5.29 -7.96
N ALA A 53 -5.86 4.04 -7.81
CA ALA A 53 -7.26 3.68 -8.03
C ALA A 53 -8.18 4.40 -7.03
N THR A 54 -7.78 4.48 -5.77
CA THR A 54 -8.56 5.14 -4.72
C THR A 54 -8.59 6.65 -4.91
N LEU A 55 -7.47 7.27 -5.27
CA LEU A 55 -7.39 8.71 -5.62
C LEU A 55 -8.31 9.03 -6.80
N LYS A 56 -8.34 8.17 -7.82
CA LYS A 56 -9.25 8.32 -8.97
C LYS A 56 -10.72 8.22 -8.56
N GLN A 57 -11.07 7.29 -7.66
CA GLN A 57 -12.42 7.17 -7.12
C GLN A 57 -12.83 8.37 -6.27
N MET A 58 -11.98 8.84 -5.36
CA MET A 58 -12.26 10.04 -4.56
C MET A 58 -12.42 11.29 -5.43
N LYS A 59 -11.59 11.46 -6.46
CA LYS A 59 -11.74 12.56 -7.41
C LYS A 59 -13.10 12.50 -8.11
N LYS A 60 -13.55 11.30 -8.49
CA LYS A 60 -14.87 11.09 -9.07
C LYS A 60 -15.98 11.42 -8.05
N GLU A 61 -15.92 10.88 -6.84
CA GLU A 61 -16.89 11.16 -5.77
C GLU A 61 -17.01 12.65 -5.44
N ARG A 62 -15.93 13.43 -5.58
CA ARG A 62 -15.94 14.89 -5.36
C ARG A 62 -16.55 15.69 -6.51
N ILE A 63 -16.47 15.20 -7.74
CA ILE A 63 -17.01 15.91 -8.93
C ILE A 63 -18.52 15.68 -9.09
N TYR A 64 -19.02 14.52 -8.65
CA TYR A 64 -20.42 14.11 -8.82
C TYR A 64 -21.28 14.26 -7.54
N ASN A 65 -20.72 14.73 -6.43
CA ASN A 65 -21.43 15.24 -5.25
C ASN A 65 -21.40 16.77 -5.26
#